data_AF-A0A536UWP3-F1
#
_entry.id   AF-A0A536UWP3-F1
#
_cell.length_a   1.000
_cell.length_b   1.000
_cell.length_c   1.000
_cell.angle_alpha   90.00
_cell.angle_beta   90.00
_cell.angle_gamma   90.00
#
_symmetry.space_group_name_H-M   'P 1'
#
loop_
_entity.id
_entity.type
_entity.pdbx_description
1 polymer ?
#
loop_
_entity_poly.entity_id
_entity_poly.type
_entity_poly.pdbx_seq_one_letter_code
_entity_poly.pdbx_strand_id
1 'polypeptide(L)'
;GYHNLVSDMRSLAILRATGCPVVFDATHSVQLPGGQGTSSGGQREFVPVLARAAVAAGVAGIFMETHPDPAKALSDGPNAWPLGKMRELLQTLRDLDAAVKRAGFPETELMPI
;
A
#
# COMPACT_ATOMS: atom_id res chain seq x y z
N GLY A 1 -12.60 1.71 -13.35
CA GLY A 1 -13.21 1.03 -14.51
C GLY A 1 -13.31 -0.46 -14.22
N TYR A 2 -13.82 -1.27 -15.15
CA TYR A 2 -13.81 -2.74 -15.00
C TYR A 2 -12.38 -3.28 -14.87
N HIS A 3 -12.20 -4.35 -14.09
CA HIS A 3 -10.90 -5.04 -13.90
C HIS A 3 -9.77 -4.17 -13.34
N ASN A 4 -10.10 -3.13 -12.57
CA ASN A 4 -9.10 -2.25 -11.96
C ASN A 4 -9.53 -1.83 -10.55
N LEU A 5 -8.54 -1.59 -9.68
CA LEU A 5 -8.73 -1.10 -8.33
C LEU A 5 -8.20 0.34 -8.22
N VAL A 6 -8.75 1.10 -7.26
CA VAL A 6 -8.29 2.45 -6.94
C VAL A 6 -8.12 2.55 -5.44
N SER A 7 -6.94 2.98 -5.01
CA SER A 7 -6.66 3.30 -3.60
C SER A 7 -6.98 4.76 -3.33
N ASP A 8 -8.14 5.01 -2.72
CA ASP A 8 -8.50 6.34 -2.24
C ASP A 8 -7.84 6.63 -0.89
N MET A 9 -6.83 7.48 -0.85
CA MET A 9 -6.09 7.81 0.38
C MET A 9 -6.97 8.48 1.44
N ARG A 10 -8.12 9.07 1.07
CA ARG A 10 -9.09 9.61 2.03
C ARG A 10 -9.64 8.50 2.94
N SER A 11 -9.77 7.29 2.41
CA SER A 11 -10.26 6.13 3.18
C SER A 11 -9.40 5.83 4.40
N LEU A 12 -8.09 6.06 4.32
CA LEU A 12 -7.16 5.81 5.43
C LEU A 12 -7.44 6.75 6.61
N ALA A 13 -7.71 8.02 6.33
CA ALA A 13 -8.09 9.00 7.34
C ALA A 13 -9.50 8.72 7.89
N ILE A 14 -10.47 8.39 7.03
CA ILE A 14 -11.83 8.00 7.44
C ILE A 14 -11.79 6.79 8.38
N LEU A 15 -11.01 5.75 8.06
CA LEU A 15 -10.91 4.53 8.86
C LEU A 15 -10.23 4.76 10.22
N ARG A 16 -9.39 5.80 10.38
CA ARG A 16 -8.84 6.15 11.70
C ARG A 16 -9.93 6.51 12.72
N ALA A 17 -11.06 7.05 12.27
CA ALA A 17 -12.19 7.38 13.15
C ALA A 17 -12.79 6.16 13.86
N THR A 18 -12.51 4.94 13.38
CA THR A 18 -12.91 3.70 14.06
C THR A 18 -12.16 3.45 15.37
N GLY A 19 -11.07 4.17 15.65
CA GLY A 19 -10.19 3.93 16.80
C GLY A 19 -9.30 2.69 16.63
N CYS A 20 -9.38 2.00 15.49
CA CYS A 20 -8.58 0.82 15.20
C CYS A 20 -7.32 1.15 14.38
N PRO A 21 -6.22 0.39 14.53
CA PRO A 21 -5.06 0.51 13.65
C PRO A 21 -5.44 0.22 12.19
N VAL A 22 -5.15 1.17 11.29
CA VAL A 22 -5.39 1.02 9.85
C VAL A 22 -4.13 0.52 9.15
N VAL A 23 -4.26 -0.57 8.40
CA VAL A 23 -3.18 -1.16 7.58
C VAL A 23 -3.51 -0.98 6.11
N PHE A 24 -2.51 -0.60 5.32
CA PHE A 24 -2.65 -0.54 3.85
C PHE A 24 -1.94 -1.71 3.19
N ASP A 25 -2.66 -2.44 2.33
CA ASP A 25 -2.12 -3.51 1.51
C ASP A 25 -1.52 -2.94 0.22
N ALA A 26 -0.20 -2.90 0.13
CA ALA A 26 0.50 -2.30 -1.01
C ALA A 26 0.53 -3.20 -2.25
N THR A 27 0.43 -4.53 -2.08
CA THR A 27 0.55 -5.49 -3.18
C THR A 27 -0.78 -5.78 -3.85
N HIS A 28 -1.86 -5.98 -3.08
CA HIS A 28 -3.18 -6.24 -3.65
C HIS A 28 -3.86 -4.97 -4.14
N SER A 29 -3.48 -3.79 -3.64
CA SER A 29 -3.98 -2.50 -4.14
C SER A 29 -3.58 -2.19 -5.59
N VAL A 30 -2.56 -2.88 -6.13
CA VAL A 30 -2.11 -2.73 -7.53
C VAL A 30 -2.52 -3.91 -8.42
N GLN A 31 -3.36 -4.79 -7.89
CA GLN A 31 -3.85 -5.95 -8.62
C GLN A 31 -4.83 -5.50 -9.71
N LEU A 32 -4.83 -6.24 -10.83
CA LEU A 32 -5.81 -6.09 -11.90
C LEU A 32 -6.75 -7.31 -11.87
N PRO A 33 -7.93 -7.21 -11.22
CA PRO A 33 -8.81 -8.35 -11.01
C PRO A 33 -9.30 -8.96 -12.33
N GLY A 34 -8.98 -10.24 -12.56
CA GLY A 34 -9.32 -10.92 -13.82
C GLY A 34 -8.56 -10.44 -15.05
N GLY A 35 -7.48 -9.66 -14.87
CA GLY A 35 -6.71 -9.07 -15.96
C GLY A 35 -5.97 -10.05 -16.88
N GLN A 36 -5.90 -11.34 -16.50
CA GLN A 36 -5.30 -12.42 -17.31
C GLN A 36 -6.29 -13.54 -17.68
N GLY A 37 -7.60 -13.29 -17.55
CA GLY A 37 -8.65 -14.28 -17.87
C GLY A 37 -8.88 -15.30 -16.76
N THR A 38 -7.93 -16.19 -16.48
CA THR A 38 -8.04 -17.22 -15.42
C THR A 38 -7.31 -16.87 -14.12
N SER A 39 -6.51 -15.81 -14.12
CA SER A 39 -5.79 -15.28 -12.96
C SER A 39 -5.85 -13.75 -12.93
N SER A 40 -5.53 -13.19 -11.76
CA SER A 40 -5.35 -11.74 -11.62
C SER A 40 -4.00 -11.29 -12.17
N GLY A 41 -3.99 -10.16 -12.86
CA GLY A 41 -2.76 -9.45 -13.22
C GLY A 41 -2.28 -8.54 -12.08
N GLY A 42 -1.27 -7.72 -12.36
CA GLY A 42 -0.70 -6.83 -11.35
C GLY A 42 0.29 -5.83 -11.91
N GLN A 43 0.44 -4.70 -11.21
CA GLN A 43 1.33 -3.60 -11.60
C GLN A 43 2.32 -3.28 -10.48
N ARG A 44 3.27 -4.19 -10.23
CA ARG A 44 4.25 -4.05 -9.13
C ARG A 44 5.03 -2.73 -9.13
N GLU A 45 5.18 -2.09 -10.29
CA GLU A 45 5.83 -0.78 -10.42
C GLU A 45 5.13 0.30 -9.56
N PHE A 46 3.85 0.10 -9.22
CA PHE A 46 3.08 1.00 -8.37
C PHE A 46 3.07 0.63 -6.88
N VAL A 47 3.58 -0.55 -6.49
CA VAL A 47 3.72 -0.94 -5.06
C VAL A 47 4.48 0.12 -4.26
N PRO A 48 5.71 0.55 -4.65
CA PRO A 48 6.42 1.57 -3.89
C PRO A 48 5.74 2.94 -3.96
N VAL A 49 4.98 3.23 -5.02
CA VAL A 49 4.25 4.51 -5.16
C VAL A 49 3.11 4.57 -4.15
N LEU A 50 2.23 3.57 -4.13
CA LEU A 50 1.09 3.52 -3.23
C LEU A 50 1.50 3.29 -1.78
N ALA A 51 2.57 2.52 -1.52
CA ALA A 51 3.10 2.36 -0.17
C ALA A 51 3.58 3.70 0.42
N ARG A 52 4.32 4.51 -0.37
CA ARG A 52 4.72 5.86 0.08
C ARG A 52 3.52 6.77 0.31
N ALA A 53 2.53 6.72 -0.58
CA ALA A 53 1.30 7.51 -0.42
C ALA A 53 0.55 7.15 0.86
N ALA A 54 0.37 5.84 1.14
CA ALA A 54 -0.31 5.37 2.33
C ALA A 54 0.44 5.74 3.62
N VAL A 55 1.76 5.56 3.64
CA VAL A 55 2.58 5.96 4.79
C VAL A 55 2.53 7.47 5.01
N ALA A 56 2.67 8.27 3.95
CA ALA A 56 2.58 9.72 4.05
C ALA A 56 1.17 10.20 4.46
N ALA A 57 0.12 9.48 4.04
CA ALA A 57 -1.23 9.75 4.48
C ALA A 57 -1.40 9.47 5.98
N GLY A 58 -0.66 8.53 6.55
CA GLY A 58 -0.70 8.19 7.98
C GLY A 58 -1.44 6.88 8.23
N VAL A 59 -0.72 5.76 8.20
CA VAL A 59 -1.22 4.43 8.53
C VAL A 59 -0.49 3.85 9.74
N ALA A 60 -1.12 2.87 10.39
CA ALA A 60 -0.48 2.13 11.47
C ALA A 60 0.55 1.12 10.93
N GLY A 61 0.33 0.59 9.73
CA GLY A 61 1.24 -0.34 9.09
C GLY A 61 1.01 -0.51 7.59
N ILE A 62 1.97 -1.17 6.95
CA ILE A 62 1.91 -1.59 5.55
C ILE A 62 1.96 -3.11 5.53
N PHE A 63 1.04 -3.72 4.77
CA PHE A 63 1.13 -5.09 4.33
C PHE A 63 1.74 -5.12 2.92
N MET A 64 2.69 -6.03 2.68
CA MET A 64 3.36 -6.17 1.39
C MET A 64 3.89 -7.59 1.23
N GLU A 65 3.49 -8.27 0.16
CA GLU A 65 4.07 -9.55 -0.23
C GLU A 65 5.40 -9.38 -0.98
N THR A 66 6.28 -10.38 -0.81
CA THR A 66 7.58 -10.38 -1.45
C THR A 66 8.02 -11.77 -1.88
N HIS A 67 8.85 -11.84 -2.91
CA HIS A 67 9.44 -13.09 -3.37
C HIS A 67 10.88 -12.86 -3.84
N PRO A 68 11.82 -13.82 -3.64
CA PRO A 68 13.18 -13.73 -4.18
C PRO A 68 13.21 -13.58 -5.71
N ASP A 69 12.29 -14.26 -6.39
CA ASP A 69 12.11 -14.23 -7.84
C ASP A 69 10.62 -14.16 -8.20
N PRO A 70 9.99 -12.97 -8.20
CA PRO A 70 8.54 -12.85 -8.38
C PRO A 70 7.98 -13.48 -9.66
N ALA A 71 8.80 -13.70 -10.68
CA ALA A 71 8.38 -14.38 -11.91
C ALA A 71 8.12 -15.88 -11.70
N LYS A 72 8.65 -16.47 -10.61
CA LYS A 72 8.46 -17.88 -10.23
C LYS A 72 7.49 -18.07 -9.06
N ALA A 73 6.83 -17.02 -8.60
CA ALA A 73 5.85 -17.14 -7.53
C ALA A 73 4.64 -17.95 -7.99
N LEU A 74 4.15 -18.86 -7.13
CA LEU A 74 3.00 -19.74 -7.44
C LEU A 74 1.66 -18.99 -7.43
N SER A 75 1.61 -17.86 -6.72
CA SER A 75 0.49 -16.91 -6.69
C SER A 75 1.04 -15.49 -6.64
N ASP A 76 0.25 -14.53 -7.10
CA ASP A 76 0.48 -13.07 -6.96
C ASP A 76 1.84 -12.55 -7.43
N GLY A 77 2.55 -13.33 -8.26
CA GLY A 77 3.82 -12.95 -8.87
C GLY A 77 3.81 -11.56 -9.50
N PRO A 78 2.80 -11.18 -10.31
CA PRO A 78 2.70 -9.83 -10.88
C PRO A 78 2.72 -8.69 -9.85
N ASN A 79 2.21 -8.92 -8.64
CA ASN A 79 2.14 -7.92 -7.56
C ASN A 79 3.32 -7.99 -6.58
N ALA A 80 3.92 -9.17 -6.39
CA ALA A 80 4.95 -9.40 -5.38
C ALA A 80 6.18 -8.50 -5.58
N TRP A 81 6.61 -7.84 -4.49
CA TRP A 81 7.79 -6.98 -4.52
C TRP A 81 9.08 -7.83 -4.49
N PRO A 82 10.12 -7.54 -5.29
CA PRO A 82 11.37 -8.29 -5.24
C PRO A 82 12.05 -8.19 -3.86
N LEU A 83 12.36 -9.33 -3.23
CA LEU A 83 12.91 -9.37 -1.86
C LEU A 83 14.22 -8.57 -1.74
N GLY A 84 15.09 -8.63 -2.74
CA GLY A 84 16.35 -7.88 -2.78
C GLY A 84 16.18 -6.36 -2.74
N LYS A 85 14.98 -5.84 -3.06
CA LYS A 85 14.64 -4.41 -3.04
C LYS A 85 13.88 -3.98 -1.78
N MET A 86 13.60 -4.90 -0.85
CA MET A 86 12.77 -4.61 0.32
C MET A 86 13.43 -3.59 1.26
N ARG A 87 14.74 -3.73 1.52
CA ARG A 87 15.47 -2.83 2.43
C ARG A 87 15.39 -1.37 2.00
N GLU A 88 15.66 -1.09 0.73
CA GLU A 88 15.63 0.27 0.18
C GLU A 88 14.25 0.90 0.34
N LEU A 89 13.19 0.16 -0.01
CA LEU A 89 11.83 0.64 0.12
C LEU A 89 11.45 0.90 1.58
N LEU A 90 11.70 -0.06 2.49
CA LEU A 90 11.40 0.09 3.91
C LEU A 90 12.13 1.27 4.56
N GLN A 91 13.36 1.55 4.11
CA GLN A 91 14.13 2.70 4.58
C GLN A 91 13.40 4.01 4.26
N THR A 92 12.95 4.18 3.00
CA THR A 92 12.14 5.34 2.60
C THR A 92 10.81 5.43 3.37
N LEU A 93 10.10 4.29 3.51
CA LEU A 93 8.82 4.28 4.22
C LEU A 93 8.99 4.66 5.69
N ARG A 94 10.01 4.15 6.38
CA ARG A 94 10.28 4.52 7.77
C ARG A 94 10.54 6.01 7.94
N ASP A 95 11.32 6.61 7.04
CA ASP A 95 11.67 8.02 7.13
C ASP A 95 10.45 8.94 6.86
N LEU A 96 9.57 8.54 5.93
CA LEU A 96 8.27 9.19 5.72
C LEU A 96 7.36 9.07 6.94
N ASP A 97 7.23 7.86 7.50
CA ASP A 97 6.40 7.58 8.67
C ASP A 97 6.78 8.46 9.86
N ALA A 98 8.08 8.52 10.16
CA ALA A 98 8.61 9.34 11.24
C ALA A 98 8.37 10.85 10.99
N ALA A 99 8.43 11.31 9.74
CA ALA A 99 8.20 12.71 9.40
C ALA A 99 6.73 13.11 9.64
N VAL A 100 5.78 12.35 9.08
CA VAL A 100 4.35 12.70 9.15
C VAL A 100 3.78 12.52 10.54
N LYS A 101 4.16 11.46 11.27
CA LYS A 101 3.71 11.25 12.65
C LYS A 101 4.25 12.28 13.63
N ARG A 102 5.46 12.82 13.38
CA ARG A 102 6.01 13.92 14.18
C ARG A 102 5.30 15.24 13.91
N ALA A 103 4.93 15.51 12.66
CA ALA A 103 4.21 16.72 12.28
C ALA A 103 2.73 16.70 12.76
N GLY A 104 2.15 15.51 12.91
CA GLY A 104 0.73 15.34 13.17
C GLY A 104 -0.11 15.43 11.89
N PHE A 105 -1.43 15.29 12.04
CA PHE A 105 -2.38 15.21 10.94
C PHE A 105 -3.34 16.40 11.00
N PRO A 106 -3.12 17.48 10.21
CA PRO A 106 -3.97 18.67 10.24
C PRO A 106 -5.44 18.39 9.95
N GLU A 107 -5.73 17.35 9.16
CA GLU A 107 -7.10 16.93 8.85
C GLU A 107 -7.89 16.49 10.09
N THR A 108 -7.21 16.09 11.18
CA THR A 108 -7.88 15.68 12.43
C THR A 108 -8.70 16.82 13.05
N GLU A 109 -8.31 18.08 12.86
CA GLU A 109 -9.06 19.24 13.36
C GLU A 109 -10.36 19.50 12.58
N LEU A 110 -10.46 18.97 11.36
CA LEU A 110 -11.56 19.21 10.43
C LEU A 110 -12.50 18.00 10.28
N MET A 111 -12.13 16.84 10.84
CA MET A 111 -12.95 15.64 10.76
C MET A 111 -14.10 15.68 11.78
N PRO A 112 -15.33 15.33 11.38
CA PRO A 112 -16.44 15.21 12.31
C PRO A 112 -16.17 14.07 13.31
N ILE A 113 -16.50 14.33 14.58
CA ILE A 113 -16.41 13.37 15.70
C ILE A 113 -17.38 12.21 15.48
#